data_AF-A0A9K3CV66-F1
#
_entry.id   AF-A0A9K3CV66-F1
#
_cell.length_a   1.000
_cell.length_b   1.000
_cell.length_c   1.000
_cell.angle_alpha   90.00
_cell.angle_beta   90.00
_cell.angle_gamma   90.00
#
_symmetry.space_group_name_H-M   'P 1'
#
loop_
_entity.id
_entity.type
_entity.pdbx_description
1 polymer ?
#
loop_
_entity_poly.entity_id
_entity_poly.type
_entity_poly.pdbx_seq_one_letter_code
_entity_poly.pdbx_strand_id
1 'polypeptide(L)'
;TVMSLPPIINGEHSKMTLETKNIFIECTATDHTKACVVLDTILAMFGRYCSTPFQVQPVTVKYSQAPALVAKMMNVEEGTPCDVVYPTLAEHTFEVSSQWLSRRVGLPLTPEDVVTHLAKMMMKSEVILDSEAGEADVKVTAPCTRSDILHPCDIVEDIAIGIGYSNIPVTPPPIVTVGSVLPINQVTEGLRSVMSSAGYTEALSFALTGTDDLLPEDGEAVLLCNPLTAAFQCVRTSLAPGLLKTVSSNKDAPRPLRLFEISDIVRGTAKRPSHYVSGPDTAREEEVDTAAMNERHISCVVSDTTDAFEEAHGLVKYILNKLDVTSFTMSESKHDLLFPGRGADIYVEGKGLVGHVGVVHPKWLIKHGITYPCSILEMNIQTFA
;
A
#
# COMPACT_ATOMS: atom_id res chain seq x y z
N THR A 1 14.22 -20.59 -41.67
CA THR A 1 14.61 -21.24 -40.40
C THR A 1 14.08 -20.41 -39.26
N VAL A 2 13.42 -21.02 -38.27
CA VAL A 2 12.96 -20.31 -37.06
C VAL A 2 14.16 -20.21 -36.12
N MET A 3 14.56 -18.99 -35.75
CA MET A 3 15.74 -18.73 -34.93
C MET A 3 15.44 -18.77 -33.43
N SER A 4 14.25 -18.30 -33.03
CA SER A 4 13.78 -18.24 -31.64
C SER A 4 12.25 -18.07 -31.61
N LEU A 5 11.63 -18.38 -30.48
CA LEU A 5 10.25 -18.03 -30.13
C LEU A 5 10.26 -17.33 -28.75
N PRO A 6 10.60 -16.04 -28.66
CA PRO A 6 10.66 -15.34 -27.39
C PRO A 6 9.28 -15.21 -26.72
N PRO A 7 9.15 -15.33 -25.38
CA PRO A 7 10.17 -15.70 -24.38
C PRO A 7 10.23 -17.22 -24.11
N ILE A 8 9.65 -18.05 -24.99
CA ILE A 8 9.36 -19.47 -24.74
C ILE A 8 10.61 -20.34 -24.91
N ILE A 9 11.24 -20.33 -26.09
CA ILE A 9 12.37 -21.21 -26.39
C ILE A 9 13.22 -20.69 -27.56
N ASN A 10 14.54 -20.93 -27.51
CA ASN A 10 15.47 -20.67 -28.61
C ASN A 10 15.58 -21.90 -29.53
N GLY A 11 15.87 -21.68 -30.82
CA GLY A 11 16.05 -22.79 -31.76
C GLY A 11 17.35 -23.58 -31.52
N GLU A 12 17.34 -24.89 -31.79
CA GLU A 12 18.56 -25.71 -31.65
C GLU A 12 19.68 -25.25 -32.60
N HIS A 13 19.34 -24.70 -33.78
CA HIS A 13 20.32 -24.19 -34.75
C HIS A 13 21.04 -22.91 -34.28
N SER A 14 20.40 -22.07 -33.46
CA SER A 14 20.96 -20.80 -32.95
C SER A 14 21.66 -20.95 -31.60
N LYS A 15 21.71 -22.18 -31.08
CA LYS A 15 22.31 -22.52 -29.79
C LYS A 15 23.82 -22.31 -29.79
N MET A 16 24.33 -21.64 -28.76
CA MET A 16 25.76 -21.46 -28.55
C MET A 16 26.44 -22.79 -28.21
N THR A 17 27.65 -22.98 -28.73
CA THR A 17 28.51 -24.15 -28.49
C THR A 17 29.87 -23.68 -27.96
N LEU A 18 30.73 -24.60 -27.52
CA LEU A 18 32.08 -24.25 -27.03
C LEU A 18 32.99 -23.72 -28.16
N GLU A 19 32.64 -24.02 -29.41
CA GLU A 19 33.33 -23.60 -30.61
C GLU A 19 32.89 -22.21 -31.10
N THR A 20 31.76 -21.68 -30.61
CA THR A 20 31.20 -20.39 -31.04
C THR A 20 32.19 -19.25 -30.80
N LYS A 21 32.53 -18.50 -31.85
CA LYS A 21 33.44 -17.35 -31.80
C LYS A 21 32.79 -15.99 -32.05
N ASN A 22 31.67 -15.98 -32.78
CA ASN A 22 30.92 -14.76 -33.10
C ASN A 22 29.52 -14.90 -32.51
N ILE A 23 29.06 -13.84 -31.83
CA ILE A 23 27.78 -13.83 -31.13
C ILE A 23 26.94 -12.70 -31.72
N PHE A 24 25.72 -13.04 -32.13
CA PHE A 24 24.68 -12.07 -32.44
C PHE A 24 23.72 -12.01 -31.25
N ILE A 25 23.52 -10.82 -30.70
CA ILE A 25 22.67 -10.62 -29.53
C ILE A 25 21.36 -9.98 -30.00
N GLU A 26 20.28 -10.74 -29.83
CA GLU A 26 18.92 -10.27 -30.06
C GLU A 26 18.24 -10.03 -28.70
N CYS A 27 17.51 -8.91 -28.58
CA CYS A 27 16.68 -8.64 -27.41
C CYS A 27 15.24 -8.35 -27.86
N THR A 28 14.30 -9.16 -27.38
CA THR A 28 12.86 -9.01 -27.63
C THR A 28 12.15 -8.79 -26.31
N ALA A 29 11.34 -7.74 -26.20
CA ALA A 29 10.52 -7.47 -25.03
C ALA A 29 9.21 -6.78 -25.43
N THR A 30 8.21 -6.80 -24.53
CA THR A 30 6.96 -6.05 -24.69
C THR A 30 7.16 -4.54 -24.51
N ASP A 31 8.29 -4.14 -23.95
CA ASP A 31 8.68 -2.74 -23.70
C ASP A 31 10.00 -2.46 -24.43
N HIS A 32 9.97 -1.50 -25.35
CA HIS A 32 11.11 -1.16 -26.20
C HIS A 32 12.28 -0.57 -25.40
N THR A 33 12.00 0.30 -24.42
CA THR A 33 13.03 0.93 -23.60
C THR A 33 13.78 -0.12 -22.80
N LYS A 34 13.06 -1.09 -22.21
CA LYS A 34 13.68 -2.21 -21.48
C LYS A 34 14.53 -3.08 -22.39
N ALA A 35 14.09 -3.33 -23.63
CA ALA A 35 14.87 -4.09 -24.60
C ALA A 35 16.21 -3.38 -24.92
N CYS A 36 16.19 -2.06 -25.15
CA CYS A 36 17.40 -1.28 -25.41
C CYS A 36 18.35 -1.29 -24.21
N VAL A 37 17.85 -1.06 -23.00
CA VAL A 37 18.66 -1.10 -21.76
C VAL A 37 19.33 -2.47 -21.58
N VAL A 38 18.58 -3.56 -21.77
CA VAL A 38 19.11 -4.92 -21.66
C VAL A 38 20.16 -5.18 -22.74
N LEU A 39 19.90 -4.78 -23.98
CA LEU A 39 20.86 -4.93 -25.08
C LEU A 39 22.17 -4.20 -24.80
N ASP A 40 22.10 -2.92 -24.44
CA ASP A 40 23.26 -2.09 -24.14
C ASP A 40 24.06 -2.66 -22.95
N THR A 41 23.36 -3.10 -21.90
CA THR A 41 23.97 -3.70 -20.71
C THR A 41 24.71 -5.00 -21.04
N ILE A 42 24.05 -5.92 -21.76
CA ILE A 42 24.65 -7.20 -22.16
C ILE A 42 25.87 -6.95 -23.04
N LEU A 43 25.79 -6.05 -24.01
CA LEU A 43 26.91 -5.74 -24.91
C LEU A 43 28.09 -5.10 -24.16
N ALA A 44 27.84 -4.18 -23.23
CA ALA A 44 28.89 -3.62 -22.39
C ALA A 44 29.59 -4.69 -21.52
N MET A 45 28.84 -5.64 -20.98
CA MET A 45 29.38 -6.73 -20.17
C MET A 45 30.15 -7.77 -20.98
N PHE A 46 29.62 -8.21 -22.13
CA PHE A 46 30.27 -9.22 -22.98
C PHE A 46 31.41 -8.65 -23.81
N GLY A 47 31.34 -7.37 -24.19
CA GLY A 47 32.32 -6.71 -25.05
C GLY A 47 33.74 -6.83 -24.52
N ARG A 48 33.95 -6.90 -23.20
CA ARG A 48 35.28 -7.10 -22.59
C ARG A 48 35.98 -8.40 -22.99
N TYR A 49 35.23 -9.42 -23.43
CA TYR A 49 35.74 -10.74 -23.80
C TYR A 49 36.00 -10.89 -25.30
N CYS A 50 35.68 -9.87 -26.10
CA CYS A 50 36.00 -9.84 -27.52
C CYS A 50 37.53 -9.80 -27.73
N SER A 51 38.00 -10.29 -28.87
CA SER A 51 39.42 -10.25 -29.25
C SER A 51 39.98 -8.82 -29.24
N THR A 52 39.15 -7.86 -29.65
CA THR A 52 39.34 -6.44 -29.39
C THR A 52 38.33 -6.04 -28.33
N PRO A 53 38.75 -5.68 -27.10
CA PRO A 53 37.82 -5.36 -26.02
C PRO A 53 36.85 -4.24 -26.41
N PHE A 54 35.59 -4.41 -26.02
CA PHE A 54 34.47 -3.48 -26.23
C PHE A 54 34.16 -3.16 -27.71
N GLN A 55 34.60 -4.02 -28.63
CA GLN A 55 34.23 -3.92 -30.04
C GLN A 55 32.83 -4.50 -30.26
N VAL A 56 31.92 -3.67 -30.79
CA VAL A 56 30.56 -4.05 -31.15
C VAL A 56 30.31 -3.70 -32.62
N GLN A 57 29.72 -4.63 -33.37
CA GLN A 57 29.23 -4.36 -34.72
C GLN A 57 27.75 -3.96 -34.63
N PRO A 58 27.38 -2.73 -34.99
CA PRO A 58 26.00 -2.30 -34.91
C PRO A 58 25.16 -2.87 -36.06
N VAL A 59 23.85 -2.96 -35.84
CA VAL A 59 22.86 -3.47 -36.79
C VAL A 59 21.79 -2.43 -37.04
N THR A 60 21.50 -2.17 -38.32
CA THR A 60 20.40 -1.31 -38.73
C THR A 60 19.10 -2.12 -38.81
N VAL A 61 18.15 -1.78 -37.94
CA VAL A 61 16.79 -2.32 -37.96
C VAL A 61 15.91 -1.37 -38.76
N LYS A 62 15.24 -1.90 -39.78
CA LYS A 62 14.36 -1.15 -40.67
C LYS A 62 12.91 -1.31 -40.24
N TYR A 63 12.29 -0.24 -39.78
CA TYR A 63 10.88 -0.21 -39.44
C TYR A 63 10.08 0.27 -40.65
N SER A 64 9.20 -0.58 -41.18
CA SER A 64 8.23 -0.16 -42.20
C SER A 64 7.16 0.76 -41.63
N GLN A 65 6.87 0.63 -40.34
CA GLN A 65 5.99 1.50 -39.55
C GLN A 65 6.61 1.64 -38.16
N ALA A 66 7.12 2.83 -37.82
CA ALA A 66 7.74 3.07 -36.52
C ALA A 66 6.69 3.05 -35.39
N PRO A 67 6.85 2.22 -34.34
CA PRO A 67 6.04 2.31 -33.13
C PRO A 67 6.23 3.66 -32.43
N ALA A 68 5.25 4.12 -31.65
CA ALA A 68 5.28 5.40 -30.92
C ALA A 68 6.64 5.76 -30.28
N LEU A 69 7.28 4.81 -29.58
CA LEU A 69 8.57 5.06 -28.90
C LEU A 69 9.73 5.25 -29.88
N VAL A 70 9.78 4.45 -30.95
CA VAL A 70 10.80 4.57 -31.99
C VAL A 70 10.61 5.89 -32.75
N ALA A 71 9.36 6.25 -33.03
CA ALA A 71 9.01 7.49 -33.68
C ALA A 71 9.45 8.70 -32.85
N LYS A 72 9.19 8.69 -31.54
CA LYS A 72 9.68 9.72 -30.59
C LYS A 72 11.21 9.80 -30.57
N MET A 73 11.90 8.66 -30.53
CA MET A 73 13.36 8.62 -30.50
C MET A 73 13.98 9.21 -31.77
N MET A 74 13.39 8.92 -32.92
CA MET A 74 13.85 9.40 -34.24
C MET A 74 13.26 10.77 -34.60
N ASN A 75 12.44 11.35 -33.73
CA ASN A 75 11.72 12.61 -33.97
C ASN A 75 10.89 12.60 -35.27
N VAL A 76 10.15 11.50 -35.50
CA VAL A 76 9.22 11.31 -36.63
C VAL A 76 7.82 10.99 -36.12
N GLU A 77 6.81 11.07 -36.99
CA GLU A 77 5.43 10.67 -36.66
C GLU A 77 5.30 9.15 -36.55
N GLU A 78 4.45 8.68 -35.63
CA GLU A 78 4.14 7.26 -35.48
C GLU A 78 3.62 6.65 -36.79
N GLY A 79 4.11 5.45 -37.14
CA GLY A 79 3.79 4.77 -38.39
C GLY A 79 4.64 5.18 -39.58
N THR A 80 5.49 6.21 -39.46
CA THR A 80 6.43 6.59 -40.53
C THR A 80 7.56 5.56 -40.64
N PRO A 81 7.96 5.13 -41.84
CA PRO A 81 9.12 4.27 -41.99
C PRO A 81 10.40 4.95 -41.50
N CYS A 82 11.23 4.23 -40.75
CA CYS A 82 12.53 4.73 -40.30
C CYS A 82 13.55 3.59 -40.10
N ASP A 83 14.83 3.94 -40.20
CA ASP A 83 15.95 3.03 -39.98
C ASP A 83 16.65 3.43 -38.68
N VAL A 84 16.83 2.47 -37.76
CA VAL A 84 17.46 2.71 -36.45
C VAL A 84 18.66 1.81 -36.29
N VAL A 85 19.76 2.35 -35.76
CA VAL A 85 21.00 1.61 -35.51
C VAL A 85 21.05 1.18 -34.05
N TYR A 86 21.24 -0.12 -33.80
CA TYR A 86 21.41 -0.69 -32.47
C TYR A 86 22.78 -1.38 -32.32
N PRO A 87 23.35 -1.48 -31.10
CA PRO A 87 22.90 -0.79 -29.88
C PRO A 87 23.06 0.74 -29.97
N THR A 88 22.39 1.46 -29.07
CA THR A 88 22.56 2.93 -28.99
C THR A 88 23.77 3.29 -28.14
N LEU A 89 24.01 2.55 -27.04
CA LEU A 89 25.09 2.80 -26.08
C LEU A 89 25.11 4.27 -25.59
N ALA A 90 23.93 4.85 -25.40
CA ALA A 90 23.81 6.25 -25.02
C ALA A 90 24.35 6.49 -23.60
N GLU A 91 25.10 7.58 -23.45
CA GLU A 91 25.50 8.10 -22.14
C GLU A 91 24.57 9.27 -21.76
N HIS A 92 24.18 9.33 -20.49
CA HIS A 92 23.36 10.43 -19.98
C HIS A 92 24.25 11.41 -19.21
N THR A 93 24.26 12.67 -19.65
CA THR A 93 25.09 13.72 -19.03
C THR A 93 24.23 14.66 -18.21
N PHE A 94 24.71 14.99 -17.01
CA PHE A 94 24.11 15.95 -16.10
C PHE A 94 25.14 17.00 -15.72
N GLU A 95 24.75 18.27 -15.77
CA GLU A 95 25.51 19.38 -15.22
C GLU A 95 24.84 19.80 -13.92
N VAL A 96 25.57 19.68 -12.81
CA VAL A 96 25.02 19.82 -11.45
C VAL A 96 25.93 20.70 -10.58
N SER A 97 25.32 21.36 -9.60
CA SER A 97 26.04 22.12 -8.57
C SER A 97 26.44 21.25 -7.39
N SER A 98 27.71 21.26 -7.03
CA SER A 98 28.26 20.64 -5.81
C SER A 98 27.57 21.17 -4.56
N GLN A 99 27.18 22.45 -4.52
CA GLN A 99 26.44 23.04 -3.41
C GLN A 99 25.03 22.44 -3.28
N TRP A 100 24.34 22.24 -4.41
CA TRP A 100 23.02 21.60 -4.43
C TRP A 100 23.09 20.14 -3.99
N LEU A 101 24.14 19.42 -4.39
CA LEU A 101 24.42 18.04 -3.99
C LEU A 101 24.73 17.96 -2.48
N SER A 102 25.66 18.80 -2.01
CA SER A 102 26.09 18.92 -0.62
C SER A 102 24.91 19.15 0.34
N ARG A 103 23.99 20.06 0.00
CA ARG A 103 22.80 20.34 0.81
C ARG A 103 21.87 19.12 0.96
N ARG A 104 21.77 18.26 -0.06
CA ARG A 104 20.90 17.07 -0.03
C ARG A 104 21.56 15.88 0.66
N VAL A 105 22.88 15.72 0.49
CA VAL A 105 23.65 14.73 1.24
C VAL A 105 23.71 15.09 2.73
N GLY A 106 23.67 16.40 3.05
CA GLY A 106 23.76 16.90 4.42
C GLY A 106 25.21 17.02 4.92
N LEU A 107 26.18 17.05 4.00
CA LEU A 107 27.61 17.19 4.29
C LEU A 107 28.22 18.29 3.41
N PRO A 108 29.18 19.09 3.92
CA PRO A 108 29.94 20.00 3.09
C PRO A 108 30.81 19.18 2.12
N LEU A 109 30.58 19.33 0.81
CA LEU A 109 31.33 18.63 -0.23
C LEU A 109 31.92 19.65 -1.20
N THR A 110 33.21 19.50 -1.53
CA THR A 110 33.85 20.23 -2.63
C THR A 110 33.56 19.54 -3.97
N PRO A 111 33.69 20.22 -5.13
CA PRO A 111 33.58 19.58 -6.44
C PRO A 111 34.52 18.36 -6.59
N GLU A 112 35.72 18.43 -6.02
CA GLU A 112 36.69 17.35 -6.02
C GLU A 112 36.25 16.15 -5.16
N ASP A 113 35.61 16.40 -4.02
CA ASP A 113 35.01 15.33 -3.19
C ASP A 113 33.90 14.62 -3.96
N VAL A 114 33.03 15.38 -4.64
CA VAL A 114 31.94 14.83 -5.45
C VAL A 114 32.48 13.89 -6.52
N VAL A 115 33.48 14.32 -7.30
CA VAL A 115 34.12 13.48 -8.32
C VAL A 115 34.75 12.23 -7.70
N THR A 116 35.41 12.37 -6.55
CA THR A 116 36.05 11.25 -5.84
C THR A 116 35.02 10.20 -5.39
N HIS A 117 33.88 10.63 -4.86
CA HIS A 117 32.82 9.72 -4.41
C HIS A 117 32.08 9.07 -5.58
N LEU A 118 31.79 9.83 -6.64
CA LEU A 118 31.18 9.29 -7.86
C LEU A 118 32.10 8.30 -8.59
N ALA A 119 33.42 8.51 -8.57
CA ALA A 119 34.37 7.56 -9.13
C ALA A 119 34.31 6.19 -8.44
N LYS A 120 34.06 6.14 -7.12
CA LYS A 120 33.85 4.86 -6.40
C LYS A 120 32.60 4.12 -6.89
N MET A 121 31.62 4.85 -7.42
CA MET A 121 30.39 4.33 -8.01
C MET A 121 30.50 4.09 -9.53
N MET A 122 31.71 4.12 -10.08
CA MET A 122 32.00 3.97 -11.51
C MET A 122 31.29 5.01 -12.39
N MET A 123 30.97 6.17 -11.83
CA MET A 123 30.36 7.29 -12.53
C MET A 123 31.46 8.21 -13.04
N LYS A 124 31.53 8.41 -14.36
CA LYS A 124 32.48 9.34 -14.97
C LYS A 124 32.05 10.76 -14.61
N SER A 125 32.95 11.52 -13.99
CA SER A 125 32.66 12.89 -13.58
C SER A 125 33.88 13.79 -13.72
N GLU A 126 33.65 15.05 -14.06
CA GLU A 126 34.69 16.06 -14.27
C GLU A 126 34.26 17.40 -13.65
N VAL A 127 35.20 18.12 -13.05
CA VAL A 127 34.97 19.49 -12.56
C VAL A 127 34.99 20.43 -13.77
N ILE A 128 33.96 21.26 -13.91
CA ILE A 128 33.86 22.26 -14.96
C ILE A 128 34.06 23.65 -14.34
N LEU A 129 35.15 24.33 -14.73
CA LEU A 129 35.59 25.60 -14.10
C LEU A 129 35.12 26.86 -14.85
N ASP A 130 34.21 26.73 -15.80
CA ASP A 130 33.81 27.82 -16.68
C ASP A 130 32.28 27.96 -16.71
N SER A 131 31.73 28.51 -15.62
CA SER A 131 30.37 29.02 -15.63
C SER A 131 30.39 30.50 -15.24
N GLU A 132 30.16 31.38 -16.22
CA GLU A 132 29.92 32.82 -16.01
C GLU A 132 28.68 33.10 -15.13
N ALA A 133 27.98 32.06 -14.67
CA ALA A 133 27.01 32.09 -13.59
C ALA A 133 27.12 30.78 -12.82
N GLY A 134 27.47 30.83 -11.53
CA GLY A 134 27.77 29.67 -10.68
C GLY A 134 26.60 28.71 -10.41
N GLU A 135 26.04 28.10 -11.46
CA GLU A 135 24.90 27.20 -11.43
C GLU A 135 25.29 25.71 -11.55
N ALA A 136 26.41 25.38 -12.20
CA ALA A 136 26.95 24.02 -12.27
C ALA A 136 28.48 24.05 -12.28
N ASP A 137 29.10 23.15 -11.52
CA ASP A 137 30.55 23.02 -11.32
C ASP A 137 31.05 21.56 -11.46
N VAL A 138 30.12 20.60 -11.61
CA VAL A 138 30.44 19.19 -11.88
C VAL A 138 29.59 18.69 -13.04
N LYS A 139 30.24 18.07 -14.02
CA LYS A 139 29.59 17.33 -15.09
C LYS A 139 29.71 15.83 -14.81
N VAL A 140 28.57 15.15 -14.75
CA VAL A 140 28.46 13.72 -14.47
C VAL A 140 27.92 13.01 -15.70
N THR A 141 28.58 11.95 -16.13
CA THR A 141 28.20 11.13 -17.28
C THR A 141 27.88 9.71 -16.79
N ALA A 142 26.60 9.37 -16.79
CA ALA A 142 26.12 8.03 -16.50
C ALA A 142 26.40 7.12 -17.71
N PRO A 143 27.09 5.98 -17.52
CA PRO A 143 27.31 5.02 -18.60
C PRO A 143 26.00 4.33 -18.99
N CYS A 144 25.93 3.77 -20.21
CA CYS A 144 24.76 3.02 -20.70
C CYS A 144 24.33 1.84 -19.80
N THR A 145 25.23 1.34 -18.95
CA THR A 145 24.95 0.28 -17.96
C THR A 145 24.21 0.77 -16.71
N ARG A 146 24.09 2.09 -16.52
CA ARG A 146 23.42 2.73 -15.37
C ARG A 146 22.13 3.41 -15.82
N SER A 147 21.17 2.60 -16.27
CA SER A 147 19.84 3.09 -16.69
C SER A 147 18.97 3.60 -15.54
N ASP A 148 19.41 3.37 -14.30
CA ASP A 148 18.78 3.85 -13.06
C ASP A 148 19.03 5.35 -12.81
N ILE A 149 20.07 5.95 -13.39
CA ILE A 149 20.38 7.37 -13.23
C ILE A 149 19.57 8.20 -14.23
N LEU A 150 18.43 8.72 -13.77
CA LEU A 150 17.47 9.49 -14.58
C LEU A 150 17.36 10.95 -14.15
N HIS A 151 17.79 11.28 -12.93
CA HIS A 151 17.67 12.59 -12.32
C HIS A 151 18.91 12.92 -11.47
N PRO A 152 19.25 14.20 -11.29
CA PRO A 152 20.30 14.62 -10.33
C PRO A 152 20.13 14.11 -8.89
N CYS A 153 18.95 13.63 -8.50
CA CYS A 153 18.73 13.01 -7.20
C CYS A 153 19.39 11.62 -7.10
N ASP A 154 19.51 10.90 -8.20
CA ASP A 154 20.15 9.59 -8.23
C ASP A 154 21.68 9.75 -8.09
N ILE A 155 22.22 10.88 -8.56
CA ILE A 155 23.61 11.29 -8.32
C ILE A 155 23.85 11.57 -6.83
N VAL A 156 22.88 12.16 -6.12
CA VAL A 156 22.97 12.38 -4.66
C VAL A 156 23.07 11.05 -3.91
N GLU A 157 22.27 10.06 -4.31
CA GLU A 157 22.33 8.71 -3.74
C GLU A 157 23.71 8.08 -3.95
N ASP A 158 24.25 8.10 -5.17
CA ASP A 158 25.58 7.56 -5.47
C ASP A 158 26.70 8.26 -4.67
N ILE A 159 26.61 9.58 -4.47
CA ILE A 159 27.55 10.31 -3.61
C ILE A 159 27.43 9.82 -2.15
N ALA A 160 26.20 9.68 -1.63
CA ALA A 160 25.97 9.17 -0.28
C ALA A 160 26.48 7.74 -0.10
N ILE A 161 26.33 6.86 -1.11
CA ILE A 161 26.90 5.51 -1.11
C ILE A 161 28.44 5.58 -1.14
N GLY A 162 29.02 6.43 -2.00
CA GLY A 162 30.46 6.61 -2.11
C GLY A 162 31.12 7.19 -0.84
N ILE A 163 30.36 7.94 -0.03
CA ILE A 163 30.74 8.37 1.33
C ILE A 163 30.56 7.23 2.33
N GLY A 164 29.51 6.44 2.16
CA GLY A 164 29.05 5.41 3.08
C GLY A 164 28.04 6.03 4.06
N TYR A 165 26.80 5.53 4.06
CA TYR A 165 25.70 6.07 4.86
C TYR A 165 26.04 6.18 6.36
N SER A 166 26.83 5.24 6.90
CA SER A 166 27.27 5.26 8.30
C SER A 166 28.19 6.44 8.66
N ASN A 167 28.81 7.08 7.66
CA ASN A 167 29.67 8.24 7.85
C ASN A 167 28.88 9.57 7.76
N ILE A 168 27.60 9.54 7.40
CA ILE A 168 26.73 10.71 7.34
C ILE A 168 26.13 10.93 8.75
N PRO A 169 26.37 12.08 9.39
CA PRO A 169 25.91 12.34 10.75
C PRO A 169 24.38 12.45 10.80
N VAL A 170 23.76 11.75 11.75
CA VAL A 170 22.33 11.90 12.02
C VAL A 170 22.08 13.25 12.67
N THR A 171 21.32 14.10 11.98
CA THR A 171 20.94 15.42 12.47
C THR A 171 19.42 15.50 12.64
N PRO A 172 18.90 16.02 13.78
CA PRO A 172 17.48 16.22 13.93
C PRO A 172 16.99 17.30 12.94
N PRO A 173 15.77 17.17 12.39
CA PRO A 173 15.23 18.17 11.49
C PRO A 173 15.05 19.51 12.23
N PRO A 174 15.21 20.66 11.55
CA PRO A 174 15.10 21.98 12.17
C PRO A 174 13.65 22.31 12.58
N ILE A 175 12.66 21.64 11.97
CA ILE A 175 11.24 21.83 12.29
C ILE A 175 10.80 20.69 13.21
N VAL A 176 10.56 21.04 14.47
CA VAL A 176 9.91 20.16 15.44
C VAL A 176 8.46 20.61 15.61
N THR A 177 7.51 19.77 15.21
CA THR A 177 6.09 19.97 15.50
C THR A 177 5.65 18.96 16.56
N VAL A 178 4.64 19.32 17.35
CA VAL A 178 4.05 18.42 18.35
C VAL A 178 2.79 17.83 17.75
N GLY A 179 2.78 16.52 17.52
CA GLY A 179 1.57 15.80 17.12
C GLY A 179 0.55 15.74 18.27
N SER A 180 -0.73 15.72 17.93
CA SER A 180 -1.82 15.47 18.87
C SER A 180 -2.52 14.15 18.55
N VAL A 181 -3.15 13.55 19.57
CA VAL A 181 -3.96 12.34 19.40
C VAL A 181 -5.32 12.73 18.83
N LEU A 182 -5.81 12.00 17.83
CA LEU A 182 -7.16 12.18 17.31
C LEU A 182 -8.20 11.84 18.40
N PRO A 183 -9.26 12.65 18.59
CA PRO A 183 -10.28 12.41 19.63
C PRO A 183 -10.86 10.99 19.61
N ILE A 184 -11.14 10.44 18.42
CA ILE A 184 -11.64 9.06 18.27
C ILE A 184 -10.69 8.00 18.83
N ASN A 185 -9.38 8.22 18.75
CA ASN A 185 -8.40 7.29 19.31
C ASN A 185 -8.36 7.38 20.84
N GLN A 186 -8.61 8.56 21.42
CA GLN A 186 -8.74 8.71 22.87
C GLN A 186 -9.99 7.96 23.39
N VAL A 187 -11.12 8.09 22.69
CA VAL A 187 -12.35 7.36 23.00
C VAL A 187 -12.15 5.86 22.87
N THR A 188 -11.53 5.42 21.77
CA THR A 188 -11.22 4.00 21.50
C THR A 188 -10.38 3.40 22.63
N GLU A 189 -9.31 4.07 23.03
CA GLU A 189 -8.40 3.57 24.07
C GLU A 189 -9.06 3.55 25.46
N GLY A 190 -9.87 4.57 25.76
CA GLY A 190 -10.68 4.60 26.97
C GLY A 190 -11.64 3.41 27.04
N LEU A 191 -12.31 3.08 25.94
CA LEU A 191 -13.21 1.94 25.84
C LEU A 191 -12.50 0.59 25.93
N ARG A 192 -11.29 0.43 25.39
CA ARG A 192 -10.50 -0.80 25.58
C ARG A 192 -10.23 -1.11 27.06
N SER A 193 -9.85 -0.09 27.81
CA SER A 193 -9.62 -0.22 29.26
C SER A 193 -10.88 -0.64 30.01
N VAL A 194 -12.04 -0.08 29.60
CA VAL A 194 -13.36 -0.37 30.16
C VAL A 194 -13.79 -1.81 29.87
N MET A 195 -13.64 -2.26 28.63
CA MET A 195 -13.97 -3.63 28.21
C MET A 195 -13.08 -4.67 28.90
N SER A 196 -11.78 -4.39 29.01
CA SER A 196 -10.83 -5.24 29.73
C SER A 196 -11.19 -5.34 31.20
N SER A 197 -11.59 -4.22 31.83
CA SER A 197 -12.05 -4.18 33.23
C SER A 197 -13.38 -4.91 33.44
N ALA A 198 -14.22 -5.00 32.41
CA ALA A 198 -15.45 -5.79 32.40
C ALA A 198 -15.21 -7.30 32.15
N GLY A 199 -13.95 -7.73 32.01
CA GLY A 199 -13.59 -9.14 31.85
C GLY A 199 -13.69 -9.68 30.42
N TYR A 200 -13.75 -8.79 29.41
CA TYR A 200 -13.69 -9.18 28.00
C TYR A 200 -12.25 -9.22 27.51
N THR A 201 -11.95 -10.17 26.63
CA THR A 201 -10.64 -10.28 25.96
C THR A 201 -10.73 -9.65 24.57
N GLU A 202 -9.78 -8.77 24.22
CA GLU A 202 -9.77 -8.15 22.89
C GLU A 202 -9.39 -9.18 21.82
N ALA A 203 -10.16 -9.23 20.74
CA ALA A 203 -9.90 -10.01 19.55
C ALA A 203 -9.53 -9.07 18.39
N LEU A 204 -8.71 -9.57 17.47
CA LEU A 204 -8.35 -8.87 16.24
C LEU A 204 -8.76 -9.75 15.06
N SER A 205 -9.89 -9.40 14.41
CA SER A 205 -10.38 -10.13 13.25
C SER A 205 -9.83 -9.57 11.94
N PHE A 206 -9.94 -10.33 10.85
CA PHE A 206 -9.57 -9.85 9.53
C PHE A 206 -10.55 -8.77 9.06
N ALA A 207 -10.01 -7.68 8.48
CA ALA A 207 -10.82 -6.64 7.85
C ALA A 207 -11.49 -7.12 6.55
N LEU A 208 -10.90 -8.13 5.88
CA LEU A 208 -11.48 -8.77 4.71
C LEU A 208 -12.28 -10.01 5.13
N THR A 209 -13.44 -10.19 4.54
CA THR A 209 -14.36 -11.31 4.80
C THR A 209 -14.90 -11.88 3.50
N GLY A 210 -15.64 -12.99 3.62
CA GLY A 210 -16.43 -13.52 2.52
C GLY A 210 -17.72 -12.73 2.39
N THR A 211 -18.28 -12.70 1.18
CA THR A 211 -19.57 -12.05 0.91
C THR A 211 -20.73 -12.71 1.64
N ASP A 212 -20.57 -13.97 2.02
CA ASP A 212 -21.53 -14.72 2.82
C ASP A 212 -21.61 -14.21 4.26
N ASP A 213 -20.56 -13.56 4.78
CA ASP A 213 -20.53 -12.97 6.13
C ASP A 213 -21.17 -11.58 6.21
N LEU A 214 -21.60 -11.02 5.08
CA LEU A 214 -22.25 -9.72 5.04
C LEU A 214 -23.65 -9.81 5.63
N LEU A 215 -23.97 -8.83 6.46
CA LEU A 215 -25.29 -8.62 7.04
C LEU A 215 -26.05 -7.65 6.12
N PRO A 216 -27.22 -8.02 5.56
CA PRO A 216 -27.91 -7.21 4.54
C PRO A 216 -28.25 -5.78 4.97
N GLU A 217 -28.42 -5.55 6.26
CA GLU A 217 -28.83 -4.27 6.84
C GLU A 217 -27.65 -3.34 7.14
N ASP A 218 -26.41 -3.84 7.07
CA ASP A 218 -25.18 -3.08 7.34
C ASP A 218 -24.67 -2.26 6.13
N GLY A 219 -25.51 -2.10 5.11
CA GLY A 219 -25.24 -1.27 3.95
C GLY A 219 -24.43 -1.97 2.86
N GLU A 220 -23.92 -1.18 1.91
CA GLU A 220 -23.19 -1.70 0.75
C GLU A 220 -21.75 -2.06 1.15
N ALA A 221 -21.29 -3.26 0.78
CA ALA A 221 -19.94 -3.70 1.05
C ALA A 221 -18.99 -3.34 -0.09
N VAL A 222 -17.76 -2.93 0.23
CA VAL A 222 -16.71 -2.71 -0.78
C VAL A 222 -16.13 -4.07 -1.20
N LEU A 223 -16.16 -4.35 -2.49
CA LEU A 223 -15.65 -5.60 -3.08
C LEU A 223 -14.26 -5.41 -3.68
N LEU A 224 -13.40 -6.40 -3.50
CA LEU A 224 -12.10 -6.48 -4.18
C LEU A 224 -12.30 -6.92 -5.63
N CYS A 225 -11.65 -6.24 -6.59
CA CYS A 225 -11.69 -6.62 -8.00
C CYS A 225 -10.94 -7.92 -8.29
N ASN A 226 -9.87 -8.20 -7.55
CA ASN A 226 -8.97 -9.35 -7.75
C ASN A 226 -8.64 -10.08 -6.43
N PRO A 227 -9.65 -10.62 -5.73
CA PRO A 227 -9.42 -11.29 -4.46
C PRO A 227 -8.66 -12.60 -4.66
N LEU A 228 -7.71 -12.90 -3.77
CA LEU A 228 -6.94 -14.13 -3.83
C LEU A 228 -7.80 -15.38 -3.54
N THR A 229 -8.79 -15.24 -2.66
CA THR A 229 -9.71 -16.34 -2.28
C THR A 229 -11.12 -15.84 -2.01
N ALA A 230 -12.10 -16.75 -2.06
CA ALA A 230 -13.51 -16.44 -1.77
C ALA A 230 -13.77 -15.98 -0.33
N ALA A 231 -12.91 -16.37 0.62
CA ALA A 231 -13.05 -16.01 2.03
C ALA A 231 -12.65 -14.56 2.35
N PHE A 232 -12.04 -13.85 1.39
CA PHE A 232 -11.50 -12.50 1.54
C PHE A 232 -11.83 -11.63 0.31
N GLN A 233 -13.11 -11.55 -0.05
CA GLN A 233 -13.60 -10.86 -1.26
C GLN A 233 -14.17 -9.48 -0.98
N CYS A 234 -14.64 -9.22 0.24
CA CYS A 234 -15.23 -7.95 0.62
C CYS A 234 -14.58 -7.40 1.88
N VAL A 235 -14.64 -6.08 2.04
CA VAL A 235 -14.29 -5.43 3.30
C VAL A 235 -15.48 -5.54 4.25
N ARG A 236 -15.20 -5.84 5.53
CA ARG A 236 -16.24 -6.04 6.54
C ARG A 236 -17.08 -4.76 6.76
N THR A 237 -18.40 -4.93 6.77
CA THR A 237 -19.39 -3.89 7.11
C THR A 237 -19.82 -3.95 8.59
N SER A 238 -19.39 -4.99 9.31
CA SER A 238 -19.66 -5.20 10.73
C SER A 238 -18.51 -5.98 11.38
N LEU A 239 -18.30 -5.82 12.68
CA LEU A 239 -17.30 -6.56 13.46
C LEU A 239 -17.84 -7.92 13.95
N ALA A 240 -19.16 -8.05 14.09
CA ALA A 240 -19.82 -9.23 14.63
C ALA A 240 -19.43 -10.55 13.94
N PRO A 241 -19.39 -10.67 12.59
CA PRO A 241 -19.00 -11.92 11.94
C PRO A 241 -17.57 -12.35 12.28
N GLY A 242 -16.65 -11.39 12.44
CA GLY A 242 -15.27 -11.65 12.85
C GLY A 242 -15.19 -12.23 14.27
N LEU A 243 -15.96 -11.66 15.20
CA LEU A 243 -16.08 -12.17 16.56
C LEU A 243 -16.71 -13.57 16.61
N LEU A 244 -17.78 -13.81 15.84
CA LEU A 244 -18.42 -15.14 15.76
C LEU A 244 -17.48 -16.21 15.20
N LYS A 245 -16.70 -15.89 14.16
CA LYS A 245 -15.65 -16.80 13.67
C LYS A 245 -14.57 -17.07 14.71
N THR A 246 -14.24 -16.07 15.54
CA THR A 246 -13.30 -16.24 16.65
C THR A 246 -13.87 -17.18 17.72
N VAL A 247 -15.15 -17.03 18.09
CA VAL A 247 -15.85 -17.98 18.97
C VAL A 247 -15.86 -19.39 18.37
N SER A 248 -16.13 -19.51 17.06
CA SER A 248 -16.12 -20.79 16.34
C SER A 248 -14.73 -21.45 16.33
N SER A 249 -13.66 -20.66 16.22
CA SER A 249 -12.30 -21.19 16.26
C SER A 249 -11.90 -21.63 17.69
N ASN A 250 -12.60 -21.15 18.72
CA ASN A 250 -12.35 -21.40 20.13
C ASN A 250 -13.51 -22.17 20.81
N LYS A 251 -14.12 -23.12 20.08
CA LYS A 251 -15.25 -23.93 20.59
C LYS A 251 -14.91 -24.67 21.88
N ASP A 252 -13.70 -25.17 22.01
CA ASP A 252 -13.23 -25.95 23.16
C ASP A 252 -12.79 -25.10 24.36
N ALA A 253 -12.79 -23.77 24.22
CA ALA A 253 -12.44 -22.88 25.32
C ALA A 253 -13.46 -22.96 26.47
N PRO A 254 -13.02 -22.82 27.74
CA PRO A 254 -13.93 -22.80 28.87
C PRO A 254 -14.93 -21.65 28.75
N ARG A 255 -16.16 -21.89 29.19
CA ARG A 255 -17.21 -20.88 29.24
C ARG A 255 -17.20 -20.18 30.61
N PRO A 256 -17.55 -18.89 30.66
CA PRO A 256 -18.04 -18.04 29.56
C PRO A 256 -16.89 -17.49 28.70
N LEU A 257 -17.06 -17.49 27.38
CA LEU A 257 -16.10 -16.87 26.45
C LEU A 257 -16.58 -15.45 26.14
N ARG A 258 -15.81 -14.45 26.58
CA ARG A 258 -16.10 -13.01 26.42
C ARG A 258 -15.06 -12.36 25.52
N LEU A 259 -15.48 -11.96 24.33
CA LEU A 259 -14.60 -11.33 23.33
C LEU A 259 -15.13 -9.96 22.95
N PHE A 260 -14.23 -9.02 22.68
CA PHE A 260 -14.60 -7.72 22.11
C PHE A 260 -13.59 -7.28 21.05
N GLU A 261 -14.01 -6.39 20.17
CA GLU A 261 -13.15 -5.75 19.18
C GLU A 261 -13.56 -4.28 19.05
N ILE A 262 -12.59 -3.38 19.00
CA ILE A 262 -12.81 -1.97 18.65
C ILE A 262 -11.97 -1.66 17.42
N SER A 263 -12.64 -1.48 16.28
CA SER A 263 -11.95 -1.34 15.01
C SER A 263 -12.83 -0.66 13.96
N ASP A 264 -12.23 -0.36 12.81
CA ASP A 264 -12.94 0.24 11.69
C ASP A 264 -13.69 -0.84 10.89
N ILE A 265 -14.94 -0.52 10.57
CA ILE A 265 -15.71 -1.15 9.48
C ILE A 265 -15.71 -0.22 8.27
N VAL A 266 -16.03 -0.74 7.10
CA VAL A 266 -16.15 0.06 5.89
C VAL A 266 -17.57 -0.02 5.36
N ARG A 267 -18.20 1.14 5.17
CA ARG A 267 -19.49 1.26 4.49
C ARG A 267 -19.27 1.82 3.09
N GLY A 268 -19.76 1.12 2.08
CA GLY A 268 -19.91 1.62 0.72
C GLY A 268 -21.02 2.66 0.67
N THR A 269 -20.82 3.70 -0.14
CA THR A 269 -21.75 4.82 -0.26
C THR A 269 -21.98 5.15 -1.73
N ALA A 270 -23.25 5.12 -2.19
CA ALA A 270 -23.60 5.53 -3.55
C ALA A 270 -23.30 7.02 -3.85
N LYS A 271 -23.15 7.83 -2.80
CA LYS A 271 -22.68 9.22 -2.86
C LYS A 271 -21.28 9.29 -2.27
N ARG A 272 -20.43 10.13 -2.86
CA ARG A 272 -19.13 10.48 -2.27
C ARG A 272 -19.36 11.06 -0.86
N PRO A 273 -18.83 10.43 0.20
CA PRO A 273 -18.99 10.95 1.55
C PRO A 273 -18.18 12.24 1.68
N SER A 274 -18.64 13.17 2.52
CA SER A 274 -17.80 14.29 2.95
C SER A 274 -17.00 13.87 4.18
N HIS A 275 -15.68 14.06 4.18
CA HIS A 275 -14.88 13.84 5.38
C HIS A 275 -14.84 15.12 6.20
N TYR A 276 -14.94 14.98 7.53
CA TYR A 276 -14.63 16.07 8.44
C TYR A 276 -13.10 16.12 8.59
N VAL A 277 -12.46 17.16 8.07
CA VAL A 277 -11.06 17.43 8.36
C VAL A 277 -11.02 18.42 9.52
N SER A 278 -10.70 17.92 10.72
CA SER A 278 -10.49 18.76 11.90
C SER A 278 -9.08 19.36 11.87
N GLY A 279 -8.97 20.54 11.26
CA GLY A 279 -7.82 21.44 11.44
C GLY A 279 -8.13 22.53 12.49
N PRO A 280 -7.11 23.14 13.11
CA PRO A 280 -7.30 24.13 14.17
C PRO A 280 -8.14 25.36 13.78
N ASP A 281 -8.29 25.67 12.48
CA ASP A 281 -8.98 26.89 12.01
C ASP A 281 -10.03 26.69 10.91
N THR A 282 -10.30 25.46 10.42
CA THR A 282 -11.40 25.25 9.45
C THR A 282 -11.98 23.84 9.52
N ALA A 283 -13.21 23.71 10.02
CA ALA A 283 -14.06 22.58 9.65
C ALA A 283 -14.51 22.80 8.19
N ARG A 284 -14.05 21.95 7.28
CA ARG A 284 -14.54 21.90 5.90
C ARG A 284 -15.02 20.48 5.62
N GLU A 285 -16.21 20.40 5.04
CA GLU A 285 -16.69 19.18 4.39
C GLU A 285 -16.03 19.10 3.02
N GLU A 286 -15.09 18.17 2.85
CA GLU A 286 -14.51 17.87 1.54
C GLU A 286 -15.13 16.59 1.00
N GLU A 287 -15.69 16.65 -0.21
CA GLU A 287 -16.12 15.46 -0.94
C GLU A 287 -14.91 14.56 -1.17
N VAL A 288 -14.95 13.36 -0.59
CA VAL A 288 -13.90 12.37 -0.80
C VAL A 288 -14.11 11.72 -2.16
N ASP A 289 -13.04 11.54 -2.94
CA ASP A 289 -13.11 10.92 -4.26
C ASP A 289 -13.47 9.40 -4.20
N THR A 290 -13.69 8.85 -3.01
CA THR A 290 -13.98 7.44 -2.76
C THR A 290 -15.44 7.21 -2.37
N ALA A 291 -16.11 6.26 -3.00
CA ALA A 291 -17.48 5.82 -2.67
C ALA A 291 -17.54 4.89 -1.43
N ALA A 292 -16.72 5.16 -0.42
CA ALA A 292 -16.61 4.35 0.80
C ALA A 292 -16.14 5.20 1.98
N MET A 293 -16.54 4.83 3.19
CA MET A 293 -16.20 5.52 4.44
C MET A 293 -15.87 4.52 5.55
N ASN A 294 -14.88 4.87 6.39
CA ASN A 294 -14.57 4.12 7.60
C ASN A 294 -15.46 4.59 8.76
N GLU A 295 -15.99 3.65 9.53
CA GLU A 295 -16.65 3.94 10.81
C GLU A 295 -16.00 3.13 11.93
N ARG A 296 -15.63 3.80 13.02
CA ARG A 296 -15.13 3.13 14.21
C ARG A 296 -16.29 2.54 14.99
N HIS A 297 -16.28 1.22 15.15
CA HIS A 297 -17.27 0.48 15.92
C HIS A 297 -16.62 -0.25 17.10
N ILE A 298 -17.42 -0.50 18.13
CA ILE A 298 -17.15 -1.48 19.17
C ILE A 298 -18.13 -2.63 19.00
N SER A 299 -17.64 -3.86 19.04
CA SER A 299 -18.48 -5.04 19.08
C SER A 299 -17.99 -5.98 20.17
N CYS A 300 -18.90 -6.70 20.83
CA CYS A 300 -18.54 -7.72 21.80
C CYS A 300 -19.51 -8.88 21.78
N VAL A 301 -19.00 -10.07 22.03
CA VAL A 301 -19.77 -11.31 22.09
C VAL A 301 -19.52 -12.05 23.40
N VAL A 302 -20.59 -12.55 23.98
CA VAL A 302 -20.55 -13.50 25.10
C VAL A 302 -21.12 -14.82 24.62
N SER A 303 -20.34 -15.89 24.73
CA SER A 303 -20.81 -17.26 24.52
C SER A 303 -20.77 -18.01 25.85
N ASP A 304 -21.91 -18.56 26.26
CA ASP A 304 -22.05 -19.33 27.50
C ASP A 304 -23.10 -20.45 27.35
N THR A 305 -23.34 -21.20 28.41
CA THR A 305 -24.37 -22.24 28.52
C THR A 305 -25.80 -21.68 28.44
N THR A 306 -25.98 -20.42 28.82
CA THR A 306 -27.21 -19.63 28.64
C THR A 306 -26.95 -18.52 27.62
N ASP A 307 -28.01 -17.86 27.14
CA ASP A 307 -27.84 -16.81 26.13
C ASP A 307 -27.16 -15.54 26.64
N ALA A 308 -27.06 -15.34 27.96
CA ALA A 308 -26.33 -14.23 28.59
C ALA A 308 -26.76 -12.84 28.07
N PHE A 309 -28.03 -12.68 27.66
CA PHE A 309 -28.55 -11.42 27.15
C PHE A 309 -28.38 -10.28 28.16
N GLU A 310 -28.58 -10.55 29.45
CA GLU A 310 -28.46 -9.59 30.53
C GLU A 310 -27.03 -9.05 30.68
N GLU A 311 -26.00 -9.86 30.35
CA GLU A 311 -24.60 -9.42 30.35
C GLU A 311 -24.33 -8.43 29.23
N ALA A 312 -24.72 -8.77 28.00
CA ALA A 312 -24.56 -7.88 26.84
C ALA A 312 -25.38 -6.59 26.99
N HIS A 313 -26.62 -6.72 27.48
CA HIS A 313 -27.50 -5.58 27.76
C HIS A 313 -26.97 -4.68 28.88
N GLY A 314 -26.43 -5.25 29.97
CA GLY A 314 -25.82 -4.49 31.05
C GLY A 314 -24.60 -3.69 30.60
N LEU A 315 -23.83 -4.24 29.65
CA LEU A 315 -22.65 -3.59 29.09
C LEU A 315 -22.97 -2.33 28.29
N VAL A 316 -24.13 -2.26 27.62
CA VAL A 316 -24.58 -1.05 26.90
C VAL A 316 -24.56 0.16 27.82
N LYS A 317 -25.18 0.04 29.00
CA LYS A 317 -25.23 1.13 29.98
C LYS A 317 -23.83 1.49 30.49
N TYR A 318 -22.95 0.50 30.64
CA TYR A 318 -21.58 0.73 31.10
C TYR A 318 -20.75 1.51 30.07
N ILE A 319 -20.83 1.14 28.80
CA ILE A 319 -20.19 1.83 27.67
C ILE A 319 -20.74 3.25 27.53
N LEU A 320 -22.07 3.40 27.48
CA LEU A 320 -22.72 4.71 27.30
C LEU A 320 -22.42 5.67 28.45
N ASN A 321 -22.44 5.20 29.70
CA ASN A 321 -22.04 6.03 30.85
C ASN A 321 -20.58 6.50 30.73
N LYS A 322 -19.70 5.68 30.17
CA LYS A 322 -18.29 6.05 29.99
C LYS A 322 -18.08 7.04 28.85
N LEU A 323 -18.99 7.06 27.89
CA LEU A 323 -19.09 8.05 26.82
C LEU A 323 -19.88 9.30 27.25
N ASP A 324 -20.11 9.48 28.56
CA ASP A 324 -20.87 10.59 29.16
C ASP A 324 -22.32 10.72 28.62
N VAL A 325 -22.91 9.62 28.18
CA VAL A 325 -24.30 9.56 27.69
C VAL A 325 -25.24 9.22 28.84
N THR A 326 -26.13 10.16 29.18
CA THR A 326 -27.06 10.03 30.30
C THR A 326 -28.48 9.63 29.89
N SER A 327 -28.85 9.84 28.62
CA SER A 327 -30.18 9.58 28.07
C SER A 327 -30.06 8.72 26.82
N PHE A 328 -30.64 7.52 26.88
CA PHE A 328 -30.76 6.62 25.74
C PHE A 328 -32.06 5.82 25.86
N THR A 329 -32.58 5.37 24.72
CA THR A 329 -33.75 4.50 24.65
C THR A 329 -33.41 3.23 23.89
N MET A 330 -34.15 2.16 24.20
CA MET A 330 -34.02 0.89 23.51
C MET A 330 -35.39 0.43 23.03
N SER A 331 -35.47 0.00 21.77
CA SER A 331 -36.67 -0.58 21.19
C SER A 331 -36.37 -1.93 20.59
N GLU A 332 -37.40 -2.76 20.37
CA GLU A 332 -37.23 -4.06 19.73
C GLU A 332 -36.49 -3.94 18.39
N SER A 333 -35.42 -4.72 18.24
CA SER A 333 -34.64 -4.77 17.01
C SER A 333 -35.19 -5.80 16.04
N LYS A 334 -35.13 -5.48 14.75
CA LYS A 334 -35.40 -6.43 13.66
C LYS A 334 -34.14 -6.87 12.94
N HIS A 335 -32.96 -6.53 13.48
CA HIS A 335 -31.68 -6.78 12.85
C HIS A 335 -31.46 -8.28 12.60
N ASP A 336 -31.00 -8.64 11.41
CA ASP A 336 -30.86 -9.99 10.88
C ASP A 336 -29.90 -10.87 11.70
N LEU A 337 -28.93 -10.21 12.34
CA LEU A 337 -27.98 -10.82 13.29
C LEU A 337 -28.69 -11.37 14.54
N LEU A 338 -29.80 -10.76 14.94
CA LEU A 338 -30.43 -10.95 16.24
C LEU A 338 -31.66 -11.87 16.17
N PHE A 339 -31.91 -12.59 17.25
CA PHE A 339 -33.08 -13.43 17.39
C PHE A 339 -34.34 -12.57 17.65
N PRO A 340 -35.43 -12.76 16.87
CA PRO A 340 -36.65 -11.96 17.03
C PRO A 340 -37.19 -11.99 18.46
N GLY A 341 -37.53 -10.81 19.01
CA GLY A 341 -38.00 -10.66 20.40
C GLY A 341 -36.91 -10.78 21.48
N ARG A 342 -35.65 -11.05 21.12
CA ARG A 342 -34.48 -11.08 22.02
C ARG A 342 -33.36 -10.17 21.52
N GLY A 343 -33.72 -9.06 20.88
CA GLY A 343 -32.81 -8.04 20.38
C GLY A 343 -33.38 -6.64 20.56
N ALA A 344 -32.50 -5.65 20.73
CA ALA A 344 -32.85 -4.26 20.94
C ALA A 344 -31.91 -3.31 20.20
N ASP A 345 -32.49 -2.32 19.54
CA ASP A 345 -31.80 -1.22 18.90
C ASP A 345 -31.55 -0.11 19.93
N ILE A 346 -30.36 0.48 19.91
CA ILE A 346 -29.90 1.47 20.89
C ILE A 346 -29.98 2.85 20.26
N TYR A 347 -30.81 3.73 20.81
CA TYR A 347 -30.98 5.11 20.35
C TYR A 347 -30.44 6.08 21.38
N VAL A 348 -29.61 7.03 20.93
CA VAL A 348 -29.08 8.11 21.75
C VAL A 348 -29.63 9.45 21.27
N GLU A 349 -30.10 10.27 22.22
CA GLU A 349 -30.65 11.59 21.91
C GLU A 349 -29.63 12.46 21.17
N GLY A 350 -30.04 13.07 20.05
CA GLY A 350 -29.17 13.86 19.19
C GLY A 350 -28.26 13.06 18.24
N LYS A 351 -28.17 11.73 18.36
CA LYS A 351 -27.36 10.85 17.48
C LYS A 351 -28.18 9.84 16.70
N GLY A 352 -29.39 9.49 17.18
CA GLY A 352 -30.24 8.49 16.54
C GLY A 352 -29.81 7.07 16.89
N LEU A 353 -29.93 6.14 15.93
CA LEU A 353 -29.53 4.75 16.10
C LEU A 353 -28.00 4.65 16.15
N VAL A 354 -27.47 4.17 17.27
CA VAL A 354 -26.01 4.04 17.46
C VAL A 354 -25.53 2.60 17.48
N GLY A 355 -26.42 1.61 17.53
CA GLY A 355 -26.04 0.21 17.58
C GLY A 355 -27.20 -0.71 17.95
N HIS A 356 -26.90 -1.99 18.13
CA HIS A 356 -27.85 -3.02 18.48
C HIS A 356 -27.26 -4.04 19.47
N VAL A 357 -28.09 -4.64 20.30
CA VAL A 357 -27.72 -5.68 21.27
C VAL A 357 -28.74 -6.79 21.30
N GLY A 358 -28.30 -8.05 21.37
CA GLY A 358 -29.25 -9.15 21.41
C GLY A 358 -28.63 -10.53 21.39
N VAL A 359 -29.49 -11.52 21.55
CA VAL A 359 -29.14 -12.93 21.32
C VAL A 359 -28.97 -13.14 19.82
N VAL A 360 -27.87 -13.77 19.41
CA VAL A 360 -27.56 -14.03 18.00
C VAL A 360 -28.57 -15.04 17.43
N HIS A 361 -29.10 -14.76 16.24
CA HIS A 361 -30.04 -15.65 15.58
C HIS A 361 -29.39 -17.03 15.32
N PRO A 362 -30.09 -18.15 15.60
CA PRO A 362 -29.54 -19.50 15.41
C PRO A 362 -28.99 -19.80 14.01
N LYS A 363 -29.45 -19.10 12.96
CA LYS A 363 -28.94 -19.28 11.60
C LYS A 363 -27.47 -18.90 11.48
N TRP A 364 -27.04 -17.83 12.16
CA TRP A 364 -25.65 -17.36 12.19
C TRP A 364 -24.79 -18.28 13.05
N LEU A 365 -25.32 -18.74 14.19
CA LEU A 365 -24.66 -19.75 15.01
C LEU A 365 -24.40 -21.04 14.23
N ILE A 366 -25.41 -21.58 13.53
CA ILE A 366 -25.30 -22.78 12.70
C ILE A 366 -24.33 -22.56 11.55
N LYS A 367 -24.41 -21.41 10.86
CA LYS A 367 -23.49 -21.04 9.76
C LYS A 367 -22.03 -21.11 10.20
N HIS A 368 -21.73 -20.57 11.39
CA HIS A 368 -20.39 -20.59 11.96
C HIS A 368 -20.09 -21.87 12.76
N GLY A 369 -21.02 -22.82 12.85
CA GLY A 369 -20.87 -24.07 13.59
C GLY A 369 -20.73 -23.89 15.10
N ILE A 370 -21.27 -22.81 15.67
CA ILE A 370 -21.27 -22.51 17.11
C ILE A 370 -22.44 -23.25 17.76
N THR A 371 -22.15 -24.04 18.81
CA THR A 371 -23.14 -24.88 19.50
C THR A 371 -23.80 -24.19 20.68
N TYR A 372 -23.10 -23.23 21.28
CA TYR A 372 -23.56 -22.49 22.44
C TYR A 372 -24.29 -21.22 21.99
N PRO A 373 -25.33 -20.78 22.71
CA PRO A 373 -25.93 -19.48 22.44
C PRO A 373 -24.90 -18.36 22.63
N CYS A 374 -25.08 -17.29 21.87
CA CYS A 374 -24.27 -16.08 21.97
C CYS A 374 -25.17 -14.86 22.10
N SER A 375 -24.78 -13.91 22.94
CA SER A 375 -25.29 -12.53 22.88
C SER A 375 -24.21 -11.61 22.35
N ILE A 376 -24.62 -10.64 21.54
CA ILE A 376 -23.73 -9.70 20.86
C ILE A 376 -24.22 -8.27 21.03
N LEU A 377 -23.28 -7.35 21.09
CA LEU A 377 -23.48 -5.91 21.07
C LEU A 377 -22.60 -5.35 19.97
N GLU A 378 -23.12 -4.49 19.12
CA GLU A 378 -22.33 -3.69 18.17
C GLU A 378 -22.81 -2.24 18.17
N MET A 379 -21.87 -1.30 18.26
CA MET A 379 -22.16 0.14 18.33
C MET A 379 -21.16 0.95 17.53
N ASN A 380 -21.66 1.95 16.80
CA ASN A 380 -20.86 2.99 16.17
C ASN A 380 -20.37 3.99 17.23
N ILE A 381 -19.07 3.96 17.55
CA ILE A 381 -18.47 4.87 18.53
C ILE A 381 -17.90 6.15 17.90
N GLN A 382 -17.80 6.21 16.57
CA GLN A 382 -17.37 7.41 15.83
C GLN A 382 -18.22 8.64 16.20
N THR A 383 -19.51 8.43 16.45
CA THR A 383 -20.47 9.50 16.79
C THR A 383 -20.24 10.12 18.18
N PHE A 384 -19.30 9.60 18.98
CA PHE A 384 -18.98 10.08 20.33
C PHE A 384 -17.60 10.74 20.44
N ALA A 385 -16.86 10.83 19.34
CA ALA A 385 -15.54 11.43 19.28
C ALA A 385 -15.54 12.94 19.03
#